data_AF-A0A520A4L1-F1
#
_entry.id   AF-A0A520A4L1-F1
#
_cell.length_a   1.000
_cell.length_b   1.000
_cell.length_c   1.000
_cell.angle_alpha   90.00
_cell.angle_beta   90.00
_cell.angle_gamma   90.00
#
_symmetry.space_group_name_H-M   'P 1'
#
loop_
_entity.id
_entity.type
_entity.pdbx_description
1 polymer ?
#
loop_
_entity_poly.entity_id
_entity_poly.type
_entity_poly.pdbx_seq_one_letter_code
_entity_poly.pdbx_strand_id
1 'polypeptide(L)' 'MPRGQGGAENSDYLSIEFSDGYTGFAKGYYIVVAALAPPNSAALRQTLARVQRAYPTAYAKRTSVWFGCMH' A
#
# COMPACT_ATOMS: atom_id res chain seq x y z
N MET A 1 20.26 -4.59 2.79
CA MET A 1 19.84 -5.92 2.30
C MET A 1 19.04 -5.74 1.02
N PRO A 2 19.29 -6.50 -0.06
CA PRO A 2 18.50 -6.42 -1.28
C PRO A 2 17.10 -7.02 -1.09
N ARG A 3 16.11 -6.47 -1.80
CA ARG A 3 14.71 -6.93 -1.83
C ARG A 3 14.65 -8.38 -2.33
N GLY A 4 13.96 -9.27 -1.60
CA GLY A 4 13.62 -10.63 -2.08
C GLY A 4 14.34 -11.80 -1.39
N GLN A 5 15.22 -11.56 -0.42
CA GLN A 5 15.69 -12.65 0.44
C GLN A 5 14.62 -12.91 1.51
N GLY A 6 13.99 -14.09 1.44
CA GLY A 6 12.80 -14.52 2.21
C GLY A 6 12.95 -14.62 3.73
N GLY A 7 13.80 -13.80 4.34
CA GLY A 7 13.94 -13.59 5.78
C GLY A 7 14.28 -12.15 6.16
N ALA A 8 14.31 -11.21 5.20
CA ALA A 8 14.30 -9.79 5.55
C ALA A 8 12.91 -9.44 6.08
N GLU A 9 12.85 -8.67 7.18
CA GLU A 9 11.65 -7.94 7.59
C GLU A 9 11.27 -6.96 6.47
N ASN A 10 10.66 -7.48 5.41
CA ASN A 10 10.17 -6.73 4.26
C ASN A 10 8.88 -6.03 4.72
N SER A 11 8.98 -5.08 5.65
CA SER A 11 7.81 -4.35 6.16
C SER A 11 7.25 -3.38 5.13
N ASP A 12 8.08 -2.99 4.15
CA ASP A 12 7.78 -1.91 3.21
C ASP A 12 7.42 -2.50 1.84
N TYR A 13 6.28 -3.20 1.79
CA TYR A 13 5.68 -3.69 0.55
C TYR A 13 5.12 -2.52 -0.27
N LEU A 14 5.93 -2.04 -1.21
CA LEU A 14 5.46 -1.23 -2.33
C LEU A 14 5.05 -2.15 -3.50
N SER A 15 3.84 -1.95 -4.00
CA SER A 15 3.36 -2.51 -5.28
C SER A 15 2.78 -1.41 -6.16
N ILE A 16 2.83 -1.62 -7.48
CA ILE A 16 2.10 -0.82 -8.48
C ILE A 16 0.96 -1.68 -8.98
N GLU A 17 -0.26 -1.16 -8.89
CA GLU A 17 -1.47 -1.92 -9.19
C GLU A 17 -2.42 -1.12 -10.06
N PHE A 18 -3.33 -1.81 -10.75
CA PHE A 18 -4.32 -1.15 -11.59
C PHE A 18 -5.56 -0.80 -10.77
N SER A 19 -5.99 0.46 -10.83
CA SER A 19 -7.08 1.03 -10.01
C SER A 19 -8.42 0.32 -10.15
N ASP A 20 -8.58 -0.46 -11.22
CA ASP A 20 -9.84 -1.12 -11.54
C ASP A 20 -10.22 -2.21 -10.55
N GLY A 21 -9.23 -2.81 -9.88
CA GLY A 21 -9.46 -3.75 -8.78
C GLY A 21 -9.87 -3.11 -7.45
N TYR A 22 -9.82 -1.79 -7.33
CA TYR A 22 -9.98 -1.09 -6.06
C TYR A 22 -11.25 -0.24 -5.98
N THR A 23 -11.90 -0.27 -4.82
CA THR A 23 -13.06 0.57 -4.54
C THR A 23 -12.61 1.96 -4.08
N GLY A 24 -13.31 3.02 -4.52
CA GLY A 24 -13.03 4.40 -4.12
C GLY A 24 -11.87 5.10 -4.83
N PHE A 25 -11.22 4.44 -5.79
CA PHE A 25 -10.25 5.04 -6.72
C PHE A 25 -10.89 5.29 -8.09
N ALA A 26 -10.40 6.33 -8.78
CA ALA A 26 -10.74 6.54 -10.18
C ALA A 26 -10.20 5.38 -11.03
N LYS A 27 -11.00 4.88 -11.96
CA LYS A 27 -10.68 3.75 -12.85
C LYS A 27 -9.74 4.18 -13.97
N GLY A 28 -8.98 3.24 -14.54
CA GLY A 28 -8.06 3.46 -15.65
C GLY A 28 -6.68 4.02 -15.29
N TYR A 29 -6.28 3.98 -14.01
CA TYR A 29 -5.00 4.51 -13.54
C TYR A 29 -4.13 3.42 -12.89
N TYR A 30 -2.81 3.65 -12.89
CA TYR A 30 -1.91 2.93 -11.99
C TYR A 30 -1.86 3.64 -10.63
N ILE A 31 -1.95 2.85 -9.56
CA ILE A 31 -1.80 3.31 -8.18
C ILE A 31 -0.57 2.67 -7.54
N VAL A 32 -0.03 3.33 -6.53
CA VAL A 32 1.03 2.77 -5.68
C VAL A 32 0.41 2.37 -4.35
N VAL A 33 0.47 1.09 -4.00
CA VAL A 33 0.10 0.62 -2.67
C VAL A 33 1.34 0.68 -1.80
N ALA A 34 1.32 1.59 -0.82
CA ALA A 34 2.50 1.89 0.01
C ALA A 34 2.62 1.02 1.28
N ALA A 35 1.52 0.45 1.74
CA ALA A 35 1.50 -0.44 2.90
C ALA A 35 0.22 -1.29 2.92
N LEU A 36 0.33 -2.45 3.57
CA LEU A 36 -0.78 -3.36 3.85
C LEU A 36 -0.74 -3.78 5.32
N ALA A 37 -1.76 -3.40 6.08
CA ALA A 37 -1.86 -3.70 7.50
C ALA A 37 -3.31 -3.52 8.00
N PRO A 38 -3.66 -3.97 9.22
CA PRO A 38 -4.98 -3.77 9.78
C PRO A 38 -5.40 -2.30 9.79
N PRO A 39 -6.71 -2.00 9.65
CA PRO A 39 -7.22 -0.64 9.76
C PRO A 39 -6.76 0.03 11.06
N ASN A 40 -6.38 1.31 10.97
CA ASN A 40 -5.96 2.13 12.11
C ASN A 40 -4.71 1.60 12.86
N SER A 41 -3.91 0.72 12.24
CA SER A 41 -2.63 0.29 12.78
C SER A 41 -1.59 1.43 12.81
N ALA A 42 -0.63 1.32 13.74
CA ALA A 42 0.49 2.25 13.80
C ALA A 42 1.32 2.24 12.51
N ALA A 43 1.48 1.07 11.90
CA ALA A 43 2.16 0.90 10.62
C ALA A 43 1.55 1.77 9.50
N LEU A 44 0.23 1.72 9.30
CA LEU A 44 -0.43 2.57 8.28
C LEU A 44 -0.22 4.06 8.56
N ARG A 45 -0.31 4.50 9.82
CA ARG A 45 -0.12 5.91 10.19
C ARG A 45 1.31 6.38 9.91
N GLN A 46 2.31 5.57 10.28
CA GLN A 46 3.72 5.88 10.07
C GLN A 46 4.07 5.93 8.59
N THR A 47 3.58 4.97 7.80
CA THR A 47 3.80 4.96 6.34
C THR A 47 3.11 6.15 5.68
N LEU A 48 1.88 6.49 6.06
CA LEU A 48 1.18 7.65 5.52
C LEU A 48 1.97 8.95 5.77
N ALA A 49 2.46 9.14 6.99
CA ALA A 49 3.27 10.32 7.34
C ALA A 49 4.57 10.39 6.50
N ARG A 50 5.23 9.25 6.27
CA ARG A 50 6.43 9.18 5.43
C ARG A 50 6.13 9.53 3.97
N VAL A 51 5.05 8.97 3.42
CA VAL A 51 4.62 9.21 2.02
C VAL A 51 4.22 10.66 1.83
N GLN A 52 3.42 11.23 2.73
CA GLN A 52 2.99 12.63 2.63
C GLN A 52 4.16 13.62 2.73
N ARG A 53 5.20 13.29 3.50
CA ARG A 53 6.42 14.12 3.56
C ARG A 53 7.22 14.07 2.26
N ALA A 54 7.33 12.90 1.63
CA ALA A 54 8.09 12.71 0.40
C ALA A 54 7.33 13.21 -0.85
N TYR A 55 6.00 13.06 -0.85
CA TYR A 55 5.12 13.37 -1.97
C TYR A 55 3.95 14.24 -1.49
N PRO A 56 4.20 15.51 -1.15
CA PRO A 56 3.21 16.38 -0.50
C PRO A 56 1.99 16.69 -1.37
N THR A 57 2.11 16.58 -2.70
CA THR A 57 1.02 16.78 -3.66
C THR A 57 0.29 15.48 -3.99
N ALA A 58 0.81 14.32 -3.55
CA ALA A 58 0.16 13.05 -3.81
C ALA A 58 -1.07 12.89 -2.92
N TYR A 59 -2.18 12.58 -3.56
CA TYR A 59 -3.39 12.18 -2.88
C TYR A 59 -3.24 10.74 -2.37
N ALA A 60 -3.58 10.50 -1.10
CA ALA A 60 -3.52 9.18 -0.48
C ALA A 60 -4.90 8.76 0.05
N LYS A 61 -5.30 7.52 -0.22
CA LYS A 61 -6.50 6.87 0.34
C LYS A 61 -6.18 5.50 0.88
N ARG A 62 -6.96 5.07 1.88
CA ARG A 62 -7.01 3.68 2.33
C ARG A 62 -8.10 2.93 1.55
N THR A 63 -7.81 1.70 1.13
CA THR A 63 -8.77 0.77 0.54
C THR A 63 -8.62 -0.60 1.19
N SER A 64 -9.65 -1.42 1.05
CA SER A 64 -9.56 -2.84 1.36
C SER A 64 -8.88 -3.55 0.20
N VAL A 65 -8.00 -4.50 0.52
CA VAL A 65 -7.47 -5.49 -0.42
C VAL A 65 -8.20 -6.80 -0.13
N TRP A 66 -8.69 -7.48 -1.16
CA TRP A 66 -9.27 -8.80 -0.98
C TRP A 66 -8.14 -9.83 -0.99
N PHE A 67 -7.90 -10.48 0.14
CA PHE A 67 -7.13 -11.71 0.14
C PHE A 67 -8.08 -12.82 -0.32
N GLY A 68 -7.65 -13.59 -1.32
CA GLY A 68 -8.31 -14.81 -1.76
C GLY A 68 -8.78 -15.68 -0.59
N CYS A 69 -9.71 -16.62 -0.82
CA CYS A 69 -9.84 -17.74 0.13
C CYS A 69 -8.45 -18.39 0.28
N MET A 70 -7.83 -18.25 1.45
CA MET A 70 -6.65 -19.03 1.82
C MET A 70 -7.14 -20.44 2.11
N HIS A 71 -6.90 -21.36 1.18
CA HIS A 71 -7.15 -22.79 1.39
C HIS A 71 -5.95 -23.38 2.14
#